data_AF-A0AAD8F0I6-F1
#
_entry.id   AF-A0AAD8F0I6-F1
#
_cell.length_a   1.000
_cell.length_b   1.000
_cell.length_c   1.000
_cell.angle_alpha   90.00
_cell.angle_beta   90.00
_cell.angle_gamma   90.00
#
_symmetry.space_group_name_H-M   'P 1'
#
loop_
_entity.id
_entity.type
_entity.pdbx_description
1 polymer ?
#
loop_
_entity_poly.entity_id
_entity_poly.type
_entity_poly.pdbx_seq_one_letter_code
_entity_poly.pdbx_strand_id
1 'polypeptide(L)'
;MVYVSRDKKTRGRKKSGYRCELDQGQPSKSKLQTCKMMSRVLVRRFASLAEPIARPGQGKYPVPNHPNFIKLMEKQRLFCRDDGLLVWQKLPADTPLYRAVVSMVSLGVLWSAYQLFVFASPPKNK
;
A
#
# COMPACT_ATOMS: atom_id res chain seq x y z
N MET A 1 3.99 -36.15 -2.74
CA MET A 1 2.94 -35.13 -2.54
C MET A 1 2.92 -34.78 -1.06
N VAL A 2 3.50 -33.65 -0.67
CA VAL A 2 3.69 -33.31 0.76
C VAL A 2 2.54 -32.42 1.22
N TYR A 3 1.74 -32.90 2.16
CA TYR A 3 0.67 -32.12 2.79
C TYR A 3 1.26 -31.34 3.97
N VAL A 4 1.34 -30.01 3.82
CA VAL A 4 1.71 -29.12 4.92
C VAL A 4 0.47 -28.89 5.79
N SER A 5 0.32 -29.69 6.85
CA SER A 5 -0.64 -29.43 7.91
C SER A 5 -0.13 -28.28 8.79
N ARG A 6 -0.83 -27.14 8.79
CA ARG A 6 -0.57 -26.06 9.75
C ARG A 6 -1.49 -26.22 10.96
N ASP A 7 -0.88 -26.53 12.09
CA ASP A 7 -1.49 -26.50 13.41
C ASP A 7 -2.02 -25.10 13.74
N LYS A 8 -3.28 -25.01 14.18
CA LYS A 8 -3.94 -23.75 14.55
C LYS A 8 -3.88 -23.56 16.08
N LYS A 9 -2.90 -22.78 16.54
CA LYS A 9 -2.93 -22.20 17.90
C LYS A 9 -3.86 -20.98 17.91
N THR A 10 -5.07 -21.16 18.42
CA THR A 10 -6.07 -20.11 18.65
C THR A 10 -5.59 -19.13 19.73
N ARG A 11 -5.42 -17.85 19.40
CA ARG A 11 -5.28 -16.76 20.38
C ARG A 11 -6.58 -15.95 20.41
N GLY A 12 -7.11 -15.78 21.62
CA GLY A 12 -8.39 -15.15 21.92
C GLY A 12 -8.49 -13.68 21.49
N ARG A 13 -9.69 -13.32 21.05
CA ARG A 13 -10.07 -11.98 20.57
C ARG A 13 -10.84 -11.28 21.70
N LYS A 14 -10.22 -10.30 22.37
CA LYS A 14 -10.96 -9.37 23.26
C LYS A 14 -11.82 -8.45 22.38
N LYS A 15 -13.14 -8.48 22.59
CA LYS A 15 -14.11 -7.55 21.99
C LYS A 15 -14.06 -6.23 22.78
N SER A 16 -13.61 -5.16 22.15
CA SER A 16 -13.82 -3.78 22.64
C SER A 16 -15.12 -3.27 22.03
N GLY A 17 -16.10 -2.95 22.88
CA GLY A 17 -17.38 -2.37 22.49
C GLY A 17 -17.25 -0.86 22.36
N TYR A 18 -17.66 -0.33 21.21
CA TYR A 18 -17.90 1.09 21.05
C TYR A 18 -19.41 1.30 20.90
N ARG A 19 -19.98 1.96 21.90
CA ARG A 19 -21.34 2.46 21.98
C ARG A 19 -21.34 3.83 21.30
N CYS A 20 -22.04 3.99 20.18
CA CYS A 20 -22.23 5.30 19.57
C CYS A 20 -23.61 5.85 19.98
N GLU A 21 -23.58 6.94 20.72
CA GLU A 21 -24.74 7.82 20.92
C GLU A 21 -25.16 8.45 19.59
N LEU A 22 -26.47 8.51 19.37
CA LEU A 22 -27.12 9.07 18.19
C LEU A 22 -27.55 10.50 18.55
N ASP A 23 -26.76 11.48 18.14
CA ASP A 23 -27.11 12.89 18.25
C ASP A 23 -27.72 13.38 16.91
N GLN A 24 -28.95 13.89 16.97
CA GLN A 24 -29.73 14.34 15.80
C GLN A 24 -29.52 15.84 15.57
N GLY A 25 -28.64 16.20 14.65
CA GLY A 25 -28.41 17.59 14.21
C GLY A 25 -28.38 17.75 12.68
N GLN A 26 -29.03 18.79 12.17
CA GLN A 26 -29.32 19.11 10.75
C GLN A 26 -28.13 19.06 9.76
N PRO A 27 -28.36 18.93 8.43
CA PRO A 27 -27.30 18.65 7.47
C PRO A 27 -26.65 19.90 6.85
N SER A 28 -25.39 20.14 7.19
CA SER A 28 -24.46 20.99 6.43
C SER A 28 -23.98 20.29 5.16
N LYS A 29 -23.67 21.06 4.11
CA LYS A 29 -23.22 20.57 2.78
C LYS A 29 -22.00 19.61 2.80
N SER A 30 -21.27 19.52 3.92
CA SER A 30 -20.22 18.50 4.15
C SER A 30 -20.76 17.07 4.26
N LYS A 31 -22.00 16.88 4.75
CA LYS A 31 -22.62 15.54 4.91
C LYS A 31 -22.94 14.87 3.56
N LEU A 32 -23.11 15.65 2.49
CA LEU A 32 -23.44 15.13 1.16
C LEU A 32 -22.26 14.32 0.55
N GLN A 33 -21.02 14.72 0.82
CA GLN A 33 -19.85 13.95 0.38
C GLN A 33 -19.65 12.67 1.20
N THR A 34 -19.94 12.72 2.51
CA THR A 34 -19.87 11.54 3.38
C THR A 34 -20.92 10.50 2.99
N CYS A 35 -22.14 10.90 2.64
CA CYS A 35 -23.16 9.99 2.09
C CYS A 35 -22.73 9.37 0.75
N LYS A 36 -22.04 10.12 -0.12
CA LYS A 36 -21.51 9.57 -1.37
C LYS A 36 -20.43 8.52 -1.12
N MET A 37 -19.57 8.72 -0.12
CA MET A 37 -18.57 7.73 0.30
C MET A 37 -19.21 6.51 0.99
N MET A 38 -20.21 6.73 1.85
CA MET A 38 -20.97 5.65 2.49
C MET A 38 -21.73 4.80 1.46
N SER A 39 -22.27 5.40 0.40
CA SER A 39 -22.93 4.65 -0.67
C SER A 39 -21.98 3.68 -1.38
N ARG A 40 -20.71 4.05 -1.59
CA ARG A 40 -19.71 3.16 -2.18
C ARG A 40 -19.32 2.01 -1.23
N VAL A 41 -19.31 2.27 0.07
CA VAL A 41 -19.07 1.23 1.08
C VAL A 41 -20.26 0.27 1.16
N LEU A 42 -21.49 0.79 1.11
CA LEU A 42 -22.71 -0.03 1.10
C LEU A 42 -22.85 -0.82 -0.20
N VAL A 43 -22.60 -0.23 -1.37
CA VAL A 43 -22.59 -0.95 -2.66
C VAL A 43 -21.52 -2.05 -2.66
N ARG A 44 -20.33 -1.82 -2.07
CA ARG A 44 -19.34 -2.89 -1.87
C ARG A 44 -19.80 -3.97 -0.89
N ARG A 45 -20.57 -3.62 0.15
CA ARG A 45 -21.13 -4.56 1.14
C ARG A 45 -22.32 -5.36 0.60
N PHE A 46 -23.11 -4.78 -0.30
CA PHE A 46 -24.19 -5.49 -0.99
C PHE A 46 -23.67 -6.28 -2.21
N ALA A 47 -22.62 -5.82 -2.88
CA ALA A 47 -21.87 -6.63 -3.84
C ALA A 47 -21.19 -7.85 -3.19
N SER A 48 -20.92 -7.81 -1.87
CA SER A 48 -20.47 -8.99 -1.11
C SER A 48 -21.61 -9.88 -0.59
N LEU A 49 -22.87 -9.54 -0.89
CA LEU A 49 -24.06 -10.37 -0.66
C LEU A 49 -24.52 -11.10 -1.94
N ALA A 50 -24.06 -10.65 -3.11
CA ALA A 50 -24.13 -11.43 -4.35
C ALA A 50 -23.10 -12.55 -4.28
N GLU A 51 -23.60 -13.73 -3.90
CA GLU A 51 -22.90 -14.98 -3.63
C GLU A 51 -21.90 -14.95 -2.45
N PRO A 52 -22.10 -15.83 -1.45
CA PRO A 52 -21.06 -16.04 -0.45
C PRO A 52 -19.85 -16.65 -1.16
N ILE A 53 -18.76 -15.86 -1.32
CA ILE A 53 -17.43 -16.40 -1.54
C ILE A 53 -17.26 -17.57 -0.55
N ALA A 54 -17.06 -18.77 -1.09
CA ALA A 54 -17.13 -20.03 -0.36
C ALA A 54 -16.53 -19.90 1.05
N ARG A 55 -17.34 -20.23 2.07
CA ARG A 55 -16.86 -20.29 3.45
C ARG A 55 -15.62 -21.19 3.51
N PRO A 56 -14.64 -20.85 4.36
CA PRO A 56 -13.25 -21.31 4.27
C PRO A 56 -13.11 -22.78 4.69
N GLY A 57 -13.50 -23.68 3.81
CA GLY A 57 -13.17 -25.10 3.85
C GLY A 57 -12.27 -25.41 2.67
N GLN A 58 -10.98 -25.09 2.80
CA GLN A 58 -9.91 -25.57 1.92
C GLN A 58 -10.26 -25.59 0.42
N GLY A 59 -10.46 -24.41 -0.17
CA GLY A 59 -10.23 -24.24 -1.60
C GLY A 59 -8.75 -24.56 -1.89
N LYS A 60 -8.42 -25.85 -2.01
CA LYS A 60 -7.13 -26.32 -2.49
C LYS A 60 -7.11 -26.06 -4.00
N TYR A 61 -6.93 -24.80 -4.37
CA TYR A 61 -6.38 -24.54 -5.68
C TYR A 61 -5.01 -25.22 -5.69
N PRO A 62 -4.69 -26.04 -6.71
CA PRO A 62 -3.37 -26.63 -6.84
C PRO A 62 -2.39 -25.48 -7.03
N VAL A 63 -1.80 -25.01 -5.93
CA VAL A 63 -0.74 -24.02 -5.98
C VAL A 63 0.49 -24.75 -6.50
N PRO A 64 1.07 -24.33 -7.64
CA PRO A 64 2.26 -24.98 -8.15
C PRO A 64 3.36 -24.99 -7.08
N ASN A 65 3.82 -26.19 -6.69
CA ASN A 65 4.84 -26.36 -5.65
C ASN A 65 6.27 -26.14 -6.18
N HIS A 66 6.40 -25.41 -7.29
CA HIS A 66 7.70 -25.12 -7.89
C HIS A 66 8.46 -24.12 -7.01
N PRO A 67 9.77 -24.30 -6.75
CA PRO A 67 10.54 -23.40 -5.89
C PRO A 67 10.50 -21.94 -6.35
N ASN A 68 10.40 -21.70 -7.66
CA ASN A 68 10.26 -20.36 -8.23
C ASN A 68 8.91 -19.71 -7.91
N PHE A 69 7.84 -20.50 -7.84
CA PHE A 69 6.51 -20.00 -7.49
C PHE A 69 6.43 -19.59 -6.02
N ILE A 70 7.13 -20.33 -5.14
CA ILE A 70 7.25 -19.98 -3.71
C ILE A 70 7.90 -18.60 -3.55
N LYS A 71 9.00 -18.33 -4.27
CA LYS A 71 9.65 -17.01 -4.27
C LYS A 71 8.70 -15.89 -4.71
N LEU A 72 7.88 -16.14 -5.74
CA LEU A 72 6.89 -15.18 -6.21
C LEU A 72 5.81 -14.90 -5.15
N MET A 73 5.30 -15.95 -4.49
CA MET A 73 4.35 -15.80 -3.37
C MET A 73 4.93 -15.02 -2.20
N GLU A 74 6.20 -15.24 -1.86
CA GLU A 74 6.89 -14.48 -0.82
C GLU A 74 7.00 -13.00 -1.17
N LYS A 75 7.33 -12.67 -2.43
CA LYS A 75 7.37 -11.29 -2.91
C LYS A 75 5.98 -10.65 -2.89
N GLN A 76 4.95 -11.35 -3.36
CA GLN A 76 3.57 -10.86 -3.28
C GLN A 76 3.16 -10.60 -1.82
N ARG A 77 3.50 -11.51 -0.91
CA ARG A 77 3.22 -11.33 0.52
C ARG A 77 3.94 -10.11 1.10
N LEU A 78 5.19 -9.85 0.69
CA LEU A 78 5.94 -8.66 1.09
C LEU A 78 5.26 -7.38 0.59
N PHE A 79 4.90 -7.33 -0.69
CA PHE A 79 4.25 -6.17 -1.30
C PHE A 79 2.79 -5.95 -0.86
N CYS A 80 2.08 -6.99 -0.44
CA CYS A 80 0.72 -6.88 0.08
C CYS A 80 0.64 -6.74 1.62
N ARG A 81 1.78 -6.67 2.33
CA ARG A 81 1.77 -6.44 3.79
C ARG A 81 1.31 -5.01 4.12
N ASP A 82 0.33 -4.87 5.01
CA ASP A 82 -0.24 -3.58 5.45
C ASP A 82 0.62 -2.90 6.54
N ASP A 83 1.87 -2.57 6.22
CA ASP A 83 2.78 -1.91 7.17
C ASP A 83 2.73 -0.38 7.11
N GLY A 84 1.95 0.20 6.19
CA GLY A 84 1.96 1.63 5.89
C GLY A 84 3.22 2.12 5.14
N LEU A 85 4.15 1.23 4.80
CA LEU A 85 5.34 1.55 4.00
C LEU A 85 5.00 1.70 2.51
N LEU A 86 5.66 2.65 1.85
CA LEU A 86 5.57 2.86 0.41
C LEU A 86 6.21 1.68 -0.34
N VAL A 87 5.76 1.40 -1.56
CA VAL A 87 6.22 0.25 -2.37
C VAL A 87 7.74 0.22 -2.52
N TRP A 88 8.38 1.37 -2.76
CA TRP A 88 9.84 1.50 -2.93
C TRP A 88 10.62 1.36 -1.62
N GLN A 89 9.96 1.40 -0.46
CA GLN A 89 10.59 1.21 0.86
C GLN A 89 10.52 -0.24 1.34
N LYS A 90 9.74 -1.10 0.65
CA LYS A 90 9.49 -2.47 1.10
C LYS A 90 10.70 -3.39 0.93
N LEU A 91 11.59 -3.08 -0.01
CA LEU A 91 12.86 -3.78 -0.18
C LEU A 91 13.99 -2.97 0.45
N PRO A 92 14.80 -3.58 1.35
CA PRO A 92 15.89 -2.86 2.00
C PRO A 92 16.96 -2.40 1.00
N ALA A 93 17.11 -3.11 -0.12
CA ALA A 93 18.05 -2.77 -1.19
C ALA A 93 17.65 -1.50 -1.98
N ASP A 94 16.37 -1.15 -2.00
CA ASP A 94 15.86 -0.02 -2.79
C ASP A 94 16.18 1.33 -2.12
N THR A 95 16.37 1.34 -0.80
CA THR A 95 16.66 2.56 -0.02
C THR A 95 18.00 3.22 -0.38
N PRO A 96 19.15 2.51 -0.41
CA PRO A 96 20.40 3.12 -0.83
C PRO A 96 20.38 3.55 -2.30
N LEU A 97 19.74 2.76 -3.18
CA LEU A 97 19.60 3.11 -4.59
C LEU A 97 18.79 4.40 -4.78
N TYR A 98 17.67 4.53 -4.06
CA TYR A 98 16.87 5.74 -4.07
C TYR A 98 17.69 6.96 -3.64
N ARG A 99 18.43 6.85 -2.53
CA ARG A 99 19.29 7.95 -2.03
C ARG A 99 20.38 8.34 -3.03
N ALA A 100 20.99 7.36 -3.70
CA ALA A 100 22.00 7.60 -4.72
C ALA A 100 21.44 8.34 -5.94
N VAL A 101 20.24 7.97 -6.40
CA VAL A 101 19.57 8.66 -7.51
C VAL A 101 19.23 10.09 -7.12
N VAL A 102 18.64 10.29 -5.93
CA VAL A 102 18.27 11.63 -5.44
C VAL A 102 19.51 12.54 -5.28
N SER A 103 20.62 12.02 -4.75
CA SER A 103 21.85 12.82 -4.62
C SER A 103 22.43 13.17 -5.98
N MET A 104 22.46 12.22 -6.93
CA MET A 104 22.98 12.45 -8.28
C MET A 104 22.17 13.52 -9.02
N VAL A 105 20.83 13.44 -8.96
CA VAL A 105 19.95 14.45 -9.57
C VAL A 105 20.15 15.81 -8.92
N SER A 106 20.26 15.88 -7.59
CA SER A 106 20.48 17.14 -6.88
C SER A 106 21.80 17.81 -7.27
N LEU A 107 22.88 17.03 -7.37
CA LEU A 107 24.18 17.53 -7.83
C LEU A 107 24.13 17.99 -9.29
N GLY A 108 23.43 17.25 -10.16
CA GLY A 108 23.22 17.64 -11.55
C GLY A 108 22.50 18.98 -11.67
N VAL A 109 21.45 19.20 -10.88
CA VAL A 109 20.71 20.48 -10.86
C VAL A 109 21.60 21.64 -10.41
N LEU A 110 22.39 21.45 -9.34
CA LEU A 110 23.33 22.47 -8.87
C LEU A 110 24.40 22.80 -9.93
N TRP A 111 24.93 21.78 -10.58
CA TRP A 111 25.91 21.94 -11.66
C TRP A 111 25.32 22.69 -12.85
N SER A 112 24.11 22.33 -13.28
CA SER A 112 23.40 23.02 -14.37
C SER A 112 23.13 24.48 -14.01
N ALA A 113 22.70 24.77 -12.78
CA ALA A 113 22.48 26.14 -12.32
C ALA A 113 23.79 26.96 -12.32
N TYR A 114 24.90 26.37 -11.89
CA TYR A 114 26.21 27.02 -11.94
C TYR A 114 26.62 27.36 -13.38
N GLN A 115 26.47 26.42 -14.31
CA GLN A 115 26.79 26.68 -15.71
C GLN A 115 25.91 27.77 -16.31
N LEU A 116 24.61 27.77 -16.01
CA LEU A 116 23.71 28.85 -16.42
C LEU A 116 24.15 30.20 -15.86
N PHE A 117 24.61 30.26 -14.60
CA PHE A 117 25.14 31.49 -14.02
C PHE A 117 26.42 31.97 -14.73
N VAL A 118 27.32 31.06 -15.07
CA VAL A 118 28.54 31.37 -15.84
C VAL A 118 28.20 31.90 -17.23
N PHE A 119 27.21 31.30 -17.92
CA PHE A 119 26.78 31.77 -19.24
C PHE A 119 25.97 33.07 -19.20
N ALA A 120 25.20 33.31 -18.14
CA ALA A 120 24.43 34.54 -17.97
C ALA A 120 25.30 35.74 -17.55
N SER A 121 26.45 35.48 -16.93
CA SER A 121 27.37 36.54 -16.49
C SER A 121 28.19 37.05 -17.68
N PRO A 122 28.21 38.37 -17.95
CA PRO A 122 29.03 38.91 -19.02
C PRO A 122 30.51 38.59 -18.75
N PRO A 123 31.30 38.24 -19.79
CA PRO A 123 32.73 38.03 -19.61
C PRO A 123 33.35 39.31 -19.06
N LYS A 124 34.22 39.19 -18.05
CA LYS A 124 34.98 40.34 -17.57
C LYS A 124 35.85 40.85 -18.72
N ASN A 125 35.48 42.01 -19.27
CA ASN A 125 36.33 42.71 -20.23
C ASN A 125 37.67 43.02 -19.53
N LYS A 126 38.76 42.56 -20.15
CA LYS A 126 40.11 42.98 -19.79
C LYS A 126 40.38 44.36 -20.37
#